data_AF-A0ABD5TA98-F1
#
_entry.id   AF-A0ABD5TA98-F1
#
_cell.length_a   1.000
_cell.length_b   1.000
_cell.length_c   1.000
_cell.angle_alpha   90.00
_cell.angle_beta   90.00
_cell.angle_gamma   90.00
#
_symmetry.space_group_name_H-M   'P 1'
#
loop_
_entity.id
_entity.type
_entity.pdbx_description
1 polymer ?
#
loop_
_entity_poly.entity_id
_entity_poly.type
_entity_poly.pdbx_seq_one_letter_code
_entity_poly.pdbx_strand_id
1 'polypeptide(L)'
;MLYEATWGAGEKFWGTWAAGTHSGHPYVPYVWDIVETLAYGSGVLVVLAVVGFLADGYGEARGTRSVVAYATYWGAASLVGYPVATDIQAPWAAVHIVLPLSIPAAVGLASIGDSMRDAVETGDAVTAGLAGLIVLAAVGGVAAPNADYWNSASAEDKQVLQWAQPENDYKHALEDAGAVARDNEGTDVLWVGTSTPRGTRLYVSDESSVDRMPPGGPSWHSRLPTPWYLELHDANVTSTPPEARFEGLPPAEEMPPVVIAKPSDAEELETRLDGYESREYAFRLWTERIVVFIDEAALADARE
;
A
#
# COMPACT_ATOMS: atom_id res chain seq x y z
N MET A 1 22.20 -0.76 -20.03
CA MET A 1 22.32 -0.93 -18.56
C MET A 1 23.19 0.14 -17.92
N LEU A 2 24.50 0.25 -18.19
CA LEU A 2 25.36 1.27 -17.54
C LEU A 2 24.97 2.72 -17.81
N TYR A 3 24.63 3.06 -19.06
CA TYR A 3 24.14 4.40 -19.42
C TYR A 3 22.85 4.74 -18.67
N GLU A 4 21.84 3.86 -18.72
CA GLU A 4 20.57 4.08 -18.02
C GLU A 4 20.74 4.19 -16.50
N ALA A 5 21.65 3.41 -15.91
CA ALA A 5 21.95 3.44 -14.48
C ALA A 5 22.79 4.65 -14.03
N THR A 6 23.31 5.45 -14.97
CA THR A 6 24.17 6.61 -14.65
C THR A 6 23.63 7.88 -15.29
N TRP A 7 24.05 8.15 -16.53
CA TRP A 7 23.71 9.36 -17.26
C TRP A 7 22.22 9.43 -17.59
N GLY A 8 21.63 8.33 -18.08
CA GLY A 8 20.21 8.24 -18.39
C GLY A 8 19.32 8.43 -17.16
N ALA A 9 19.72 7.94 -15.99
CA ALA A 9 19.05 8.23 -14.73
C ALA A 9 19.14 9.72 -14.38
N GLY A 10 20.29 10.34 -14.57
CA GLY A 10 20.49 11.79 -14.39
C GLY A 10 19.61 12.64 -15.32
N GLU A 11 19.53 12.27 -16.61
CA GLU A 11 18.67 12.92 -17.60
C GLU A 11 17.18 12.76 -17.26
N LYS A 12 16.75 11.55 -16.85
CA LYS A 12 15.37 11.33 -16.39
C LYS A 12 15.07 12.11 -15.10
N PHE A 13 16.00 12.16 -14.17
CA PHE A 13 15.86 12.95 -12.95
C PHE A 13 15.68 14.43 -13.29
N TRP A 14 16.58 15.00 -14.09
CA TRP A 14 16.50 16.39 -14.51
C TRP A 14 15.21 16.67 -15.29
N GLY A 15 14.90 15.82 -16.27
CA GLY A 15 13.72 15.94 -17.11
C GLY A 15 12.40 15.78 -16.36
N THR A 16 12.38 15.07 -15.23
CA THR A 16 11.19 14.91 -14.40
C THR A 16 11.07 16.05 -13.38
N TRP A 17 12.13 16.25 -12.59
CA TRP A 17 12.11 17.06 -11.37
C TRP A 17 12.48 18.53 -11.60
N ALA A 18 13.48 18.81 -12.45
CA ALA A 18 13.99 20.15 -12.65
C ALA A 18 13.31 20.88 -13.81
N ALA A 19 13.09 20.19 -14.92
CA ALA A 19 12.52 20.76 -16.14
C ALA A 19 11.12 20.22 -16.49
N GLY A 20 10.65 19.21 -15.75
CA GLY A 20 9.42 18.48 -16.04
C GLY A 20 8.21 18.92 -15.24
N THR A 21 7.17 18.10 -15.30
CA THR A 21 5.89 18.32 -14.63
C THR A 21 5.98 18.35 -13.11
N HIS A 22 7.02 17.75 -12.51
CA HIS A 22 7.26 17.80 -11.06
C HIS A 22 7.87 19.13 -10.59
N SER A 23 8.30 20.02 -11.49
CA SER A 23 8.81 21.35 -11.09
C SER A 23 7.77 22.23 -10.39
N GLY A 24 6.48 21.95 -10.60
CA GLY A 24 5.36 22.59 -9.90
C GLY A 24 4.81 21.78 -8.71
N HIS A 25 5.49 20.71 -8.29
CA HIS A 25 5.02 19.84 -7.21
C HIS A 25 4.86 20.62 -5.90
N PRO A 26 3.69 20.55 -5.23
CA PRO A 26 3.46 21.28 -4.00
C PRO A 26 4.10 20.55 -2.82
N TYR A 27 5.39 20.76 -2.59
CA TYR A 27 6.17 20.10 -1.54
C TYR A 27 5.56 20.23 -0.12
N VAL A 28 5.10 21.43 0.26
CA VAL A 28 4.63 21.72 1.63
C VAL A 28 3.41 20.85 2.03
N PRO A 29 2.35 20.73 1.22
CA PRO A 29 1.26 19.77 1.49
C PRO A 29 1.70 18.33 1.71
N TYR A 30 2.75 17.85 1.01
CA TYR A 30 3.24 16.48 1.17
C TYR A 30 4.05 16.32 2.46
N VAL A 31 4.83 17.33 2.85
CA VAL A 31 5.50 17.35 4.16
C VAL A 31 4.47 17.36 5.28
N TRP A 32 3.41 18.15 5.14
CA TRP A 32 2.34 18.18 6.14
C TRP A 32 1.67 16.82 6.27
N ASP A 33 1.29 16.20 5.15
CA ASP A 33 0.64 14.89 5.10
C ASP A 33 1.49 13.78 5.77
N ILE A 34 2.80 13.73 5.49
CA ILE A 34 3.67 12.74 6.10
C ILE A 34 3.89 13.00 7.60
N VAL A 35 3.96 14.26 8.03
CA VAL A 35 4.07 14.62 9.46
C VAL A 35 2.79 14.27 10.20
N GLU A 36 1.63 14.52 9.60
CA GLU A 36 0.33 14.12 10.13
C GLU A 36 0.26 12.59 10.27
N THR A 37 0.64 11.86 9.22
CA THR A 37 0.76 10.39 9.26
C THR A 37 1.66 9.93 10.41
N LEU A 38 2.84 10.54 10.57
CA LEU A 38 3.76 10.17 11.64
C LEU A 38 3.16 10.43 13.03
N ALA A 39 2.42 11.54 13.20
CA ALA A 39 1.80 11.90 14.48
C ALA A 39 0.72 10.89 14.89
N TYR A 40 -0.16 10.50 13.97
CA TYR A 40 -1.26 9.56 14.25
C TYR A 40 -0.80 8.10 14.28
N GLY A 41 0.11 7.71 13.37
CA GLY A 41 0.52 6.32 13.20
C GLY A 41 1.76 5.90 14.00
N SER A 42 2.63 6.84 14.39
CA SER A 42 3.97 6.51 14.93
C SER A 42 4.55 7.52 15.92
N GLY A 43 3.73 8.41 16.49
CA GLY A 43 4.20 9.52 17.32
C GLY A 43 5.09 9.06 18.49
N VAL A 44 4.73 7.95 19.13
CA VAL A 44 5.52 7.34 20.21
C VAL A 44 6.91 6.93 19.74
N LEU A 45 7.02 6.29 18.57
CA LEU A 45 8.29 5.87 17.99
C LEU A 45 9.17 7.08 17.69
N VAL A 46 8.61 8.14 17.09
CA VAL A 46 9.33 9.39 16.80
C VAL A 46 9.87 10.04 18.08
N VAL A 47 9.05 10.12 19.14
CA VAL A 47 9.49 10.65 20.43
C VAL A 47 10.60 9.80 21.04
N LEU A 48 10.45 8.47 21.06
CA LEU A 48 11.48 7.57 21.55
C LEU A 48 12.77 7.68 20.73
N ALA A 49 12.67 7.89 19.41
CA ALA A 49 13.84 8.08 18.55
C ALA A 49 14.61 9.37 18.91
N VAL A 50 13.91 10.46 19.20
CA VAL A 50 14.54 11.69 19.69
C VAL A 50 15.21 11.45 21.04
N VAL A 51 14.52 10.80 21.98
CA VAL A 51 15.09 10.45 23.29
C VAL A 51 16.34 9.59 23.14
N GLY A 52 16.30 8.55 22.32
CA GLY A 52 17.43 7.65 22.12
C GLY A 52 18.61 8.30 21.42
N PHE A 53 18.37 9.17 20.43
CA PHE A 53 19.44 9.96 19.81
C PHE A 53 20.13 10.90 20.81
N LEU A 54 19.35 11.56 21.67
CA LEU A 54 19.91 12.42 22.71
C LEU A 54 20.62 11.64 23.83
N ALA A 55 20.03 10.53 24.28
CA ALA A 55 20.62 9.66 25.28
C ALA A 55 21.94 9.04 24.78
N ASP A 56 21.99 8.64 23.51
CA ASP A 56 23.21 8.13 22.87
C ASP A 56 24.30 9.22 22.78
N GLY A 57 23.93 10.43 22.38
CA GLY A 57 24.89 11.50 22.14
C GLY A 57 25.37 12.26 23.37
N TYR A 58 24.57 12.31 24.43
CA TYR A 58 24.88 13.10 25.63
C TYR A 58 24.95 12.25 26.91
N GLY A 59 24.43 11.03 26.91
CA GLY A 59 24.35 10.17 28.11
C GLY A 59 25.53 9.23 28.30
N GLU A 60 26.20 8.79 27.23
CA GLU A 60 27.28 7.81 27.33
C GLU A 60 28.68 8.42 27.26
N ALA A 61 29.54 8.02 28.20
CA ALA A 61 30.97 8.38 28.19
C ALA A 61 31.73 7.86 26.94
N ARG A 62 31.14 6.92 26.21
CA ARG A 62 31.73 6.31 24.99
C ARG A 62 31.44 7.11 23.70
N GLY A 63 30.60 8.14 23.75
CA GLY A 63 30.21 8.95 22.60
C GLY A 63 29.10 8.33 21.73
N THR A 64 28.73 9.02 20.65
CA THR A 64 27.65 8.61 19.75
C THR A 64 27.96 7.31 19.00
N ARG A 65 27.06 6.33 19.06
CA ARG A 65 27.14 5.12 18.24
C ARG A 65 26.84 5.49 16.78
N SER A 66 27.77 5.18 15.87
CA SER A 66 27.62 5.55 14.45
C SER A 66 26.36 5.00 13.81
N VAL A 67 25.88 3.82 14.24
CA VAL A 67 24.63 3.23 13.74
C VAL A 67 23.40 4.03 14.16
N VAL A 68 23.38 4.58 15.38
CA VAL A 68 22.27 5.39 15.89
C VAL A 68 22.23 6.70 15.12
N ALA A 69 23.38 7.39 15.00
CA ALA A 69 23.49 8.62 14.23
C ALA A 69 23.11 8.41 12.74
N TYR A 70 23.64 7.37 12.10
CA TYR A 70 23.31 7.01 10.73
C TYR A 70 21.81 6.80 10.54
N ALA A 71 21.18 6.00 11.41
CA ALA A 71 19.75 5.72 11.33
C ALA A 71 18.90 6.97 11.57
N THR A 72 19.26 7.82 12.53
CA THR A 72 18.60 9.12 12.74
C THR A 72 18.70 10.00 11.50
N TYR A 73 19.88 10.11 10.88
CA TYR A 73 20.06 10.91 9.67
C TYR A 73 19.35 10.31 8.46
N TRP A 74 19.28 8.98 8.34
CA TRP A 74 18.50 8.32 7.32
C TRP A 74 17.01 8.64 7.48
N GLY A 75 16.44 8.49 8.68
CA GLY A 75 15.04 8.86 8.93
C GLY A 75 14.76 10.33 8.65
N ALA A 76 15.63 11.23 9.11
CA ALA A 76 15.50 12.67 8.86
C ALA A 76 15.62 13.03 7.37
N ALA A 77 16.56 12.41 6.64
CA ALA A 77 16.71 12.58 5.21
C ALA A 77 15.49 12.05 4.44
N SER A 78 14.92 10.91 4.86
CA SER A 78 13.69 10.37 4.28
C SER A 78 12.51 11.32 4.51
N LEU A 79 12.38 11.93 5.69
CA LEU A 79 11.32 12.91 6.00
C LEU A 79 11.35 14.11 5.06
N VAL A 80 12.53 14.53 4.63
CA VAL A 80 12.71 15.64 3.67
C VAL A 80 12.60 15.15 2.22
N GLY A 81 13.17 13.98 1.91
CA GLY A 81 13.32 13.48 0.54
C GLY A 81 12.05 12.87 -0.03
N TYR A 82 11.27 12.11 0.75
CA TYR A 82 10.06 11.45 0.24
C TYR A 82 8.98 12.45 -0.19
N PRO A 83 8.69 13.53 0.56
CA PRO A 83 7.75 14.55 0.10
C PRO A 83 8.16 15.25 -1.19
N VAL A 84 9.45 15.22 -1.56
CA VAL A 84 9.86 15.58 -2.92
C VAL A 84 9.43 14.47 -3.86
N ALA A 85 9.89 13.24 -3.63
CA ALA A 85 9.83 12.13 -4.58
C ALA A 85 8.42 11.57 -4.90
N THR A 86 7.46 11.67 -3.99
CA THR A 86 6.15 11.01 -4.12
C THR A 86 5.16 11.81 -4.97
N ASP A 87 4.42 11.13 -5.84
CA ASP A 87 3.35 11.68 -6.68
C ASP A 87 1.95 11.56 -6.06
N ILE A 88 1.85 10.92 -4.89
CA ILE A 88 0.64 10.75 -4.09
C ILE A 88 0.91 10.99 -2.60
N GLN A 89 -0.06 11.58 -1.91
CA GLN A 89 -0.09 11.70 -0.44
C GLN A 89 -0.48 10.34 0.15
N ALA A 90 0.52 9.50 0.40
CA ALA A 90 0.31 8.12 0.78
C ALA A 90 0.96 7.79 2.12
N PRO A 91 0.16 7.41 3.15
CA PRO A 91 0.68 7.11 4.48
C PRO A 91 1.81 6.07 4.51
N TRP A 92 1.82 5.11 3.58
CA TRP A 92 2.89 4.09 3.50
C TRP A 92 4.28 4.69 3.26
N ALA A 93 4.39 5.89 2.68
CA ALA A 93 5.67 6.57 2.51
C ALA A 93 6.38 6.82 3.85
N ALA A 94 5.62 6.95 4.95
CA ALA A 94 6.16 7.11 6.29
C ALA A 94 7.03 5.92 6.73
N VAL A 95 6.86 4.71 6.16
CA VAL A 95 7.69 3.53 6.47
C VAL A 95 9.17 3.81 6.28
N HIS A 96 9.53 4.59 5.26
CA HIS A 96 10.92 4.96 4.98
C HIS A 96 11.54 5.92 6.01
N ILE A 97 10.72 6.44 6.93
CA ILE A 97 11.11 7.28 8.06
C ILE A 97 11.08 6.46 9.35
N VAL A 98 9.98 5.74 9.63
CA VAL A 98 9.85 4.99 10.89
C VAL A 98 10.79 3.79 10.95
N LEU A 99 11.05 3.11 9.83
CA LEU A 99 11.94 1.96 9.80
C LEU A 99 13.36 2.32 10.29
N PRO A 100 14.05 3.35 9.74
CA PRO A 100 15.32 3.76 10.30
C PRO A 100 15.20 4.31 11.73
N LEU A 101 14.16 5.10 12.03
CA LEU A 101 13.98 5.66 13.37
C LEU A 101 13.68 4.62 14.45
N SER A 102 13.31 3.39 14.09
CA SER A 102 13.14 2.29 15.04
C SER A 102 14.42 1.98 15.83
N ILE A 103 15.60 2.21 15.24
CA ILE A 103 16.90 1.98 15.87
C ILE A 103 17.14 2.96 17.03
N PRO A 104 17.15 4.30 16.82
CA PRO A 104 17.25 5.24 17.93
C PRO A 104 16.06 5.12 18.88
N ALA A 105 14.85 4.75 18.41
CA ALA A 105 13.72 4.54 19.31
C ALA A 105 13.95 3.40 20.31
N ALA A 106 14.56 2.30 19.87
CA ALA A 106 14.94 1.20 20.75
C ALA A 106 15.96 1.64 21.80
N VAL A 107 16.93 2.49 21.43
CA VAL A 107 17.88 3.08 22.39
C VAL A 107 17.17 3.96 23.41
N GLY A 108 16.21 4.78 22.98
CA GLY A 108 15.43 5.63 23.87
C GLY A 108 14.61 4.82 24.86
N LEU A 109 13.96 3.76 24.39
CA LEU A 109 13.21 2.84 25.24
C LEU A 109 14.12 2.13 26.26
N ALA A 110 15.30 1.67 25.83
CA ALA A 110 16.29 1.06 26.72
C ALA A 110 16.75 2.04 27.81
N SER A 111 17.06 3.29 27.44
CA SER A 111 17.46 4.33 28.40
C SER A 111 16.40 4.62 29.46
N ILE A 112 15.12 4.63 29.08
CA ILE A 112 14.00 4.78 30.02
C ILE A 112 13.90 3.56 30.94
N GLY A 113 14.05 2.35 30.38
CA GLY A 113 14.01 1.09 31.13
C GLY A 113 15.15 0.97 32.16
N ASP A 114 16.36 1.36 31.77
CA ASP A 114 17.52 1.40 32.65
C ASP A 114 17.32 2.43 33.78
N SER A 115 16.84 3.64 33.44
CA SER A 115 16.51 4.68 34.44
C SER A 115 15.45 4.21 35.43
N MET A 116 14.43 3.48 34.96
CA MET A 116 13.39 2.92 35.82
C MET A 116 13.96 1.86 36.77
N ARG A 117 14.81 0.97 36.25
CA ARG A 117 15.48 -0.08 37.05
C ARG A 117 16.34 0.53 38.15
N ASP A 118 17.22 1.46 37.78
CA ASP A 118 18.12 2.13 38.73
C ASP A 118 17.35 2.90 39.80
N ALA A 119 16.25 3.57 39.42
CA ALA A 119 15.39 4.27 40.37
C ALA A 119 14.70 3.32 41.37
N VAL A 120 14.27 2.14 40.91
CA VAL A 120 13.69 1.11 41.79
C VAL A 120 14.75 0.56 42.75
N GLU A 121 15.96 0.28 42.26
CA GLU A 121 17.07 -0.25 43.08
C GLU A 121 17.56 0.74 44.14
N THR A 122 17.52 2.04 43.82
CA THR A 122 17.95 3.12 44.72
C THR A 122 16.83 3.69 45.60
N GLY A 123 15.59 3.27 45.39
CA GLY A 123 14.42 3.77 46.13
C GLY A 123 13.98 5.18 45.72
N ASP A 124 14.38 5.66 44.54
CA ASP A 124 13.89 6.91 43.95
C ASP A 124 12.48 6.72 43.36
N ALA A 125 11.48 6.87 44.22
CA ALA A 125 10.08 6.72 43.84
C ALA A 125 9.62 7.73 42.78
N VAL A 126 10.24 8.92 42.70
CA VAL A 126 9.83 9.96 41.74
C VAL A 126 10.28 9.57 40.35
N THR A 127 11.56 9.21 40.18
CA THR A 127 12.09 8.78 38.88
C THR A 127 11.43 7.48 38.40
N ALA A 128 11.22 6.52 39.30
CA ALA A 128 10.50 5.29 38.97
C ALA A 128 9.06 5.57 38.53
N GLY A 129 8.36 6.47 39.22
CA GLY A 129 7.00 6.89 38.87
C GLY A 129 6.93 7.58 37.50
N LEU A 130 7.85 8.51 37.22
CA LEU A 130 7.92 9.22 35.94
C LEU A 130 8.25 8.28 34.78
N ALA A 131 9.24 7.39 34.93
CA ALA A 131 9.58 6.40 33.91
C ALA A 131 8.40 5.45 33.65
N GLY A 132 7.72 4.98 34.71
CA GLY A 132 6.51 4.18 34.59
C GLY A 132 5.39 4.91 33.85
N LEU A 133 5.16 6.19 34.13
CA LEU A 133 4.18 7.01 33.41
C LEU A 133 4.52 7.18 31.92
N ILE A 134 5.80 7.35 31.58
CA ILE A 134 6.26 7.42 30.19
C ILE A 134 5.98 6.10 29.46
N VAL A 135 6.31 4.97 30.08
CA VAL A 135 6.04 3.64 29.51
C VAL A 135 4.53 3.42 29.33
N LEU A 136 3.72 3.77 30.34
CA LEU A 136 2.26 3.68 30.24
C LEU A 136 1.69 4.57 29.13
N ALA A 137 2.18 5.81 29.02
CA ALA A 137 1.79 6.73 27.96
C ALA A 137 2.20 6.22 26.57
N ALA A 138 3.39 5.63 26.44
CA ALA A 138 3.86 5.01 25.21
C ALA A 138 2.99 3.80 24.82
N VAL A 139 2.68 2.92 25.77
CA VAL A 139 1.78 1.78 25.54
C VAL A 139 0.38 2.25 25.14
N GLY A 140 -0.20 3.22 25.86
CA GLY A 140 -1.50 3.79 25.52
C GLY A 140 -1.52 4.47 24.16
N GLY A 141 -0.46 5.23 23.84
CA GLY A 141 -0.29 5.93 22.56
C GLY A 141 -0.06 5.00 21.37
N VAL A 142 0.25 3.72 21.59
CA VAL A 142 0.29 2.68 20.54
C VAL A 142 -1.02 1.90 20.53
N ALA A 143 -1.48 1.42 21.69
CA ALA A 143 -2.64 0.54 21.79
C ALA A 143 -3.95 1.21 21.38
N ALA A 144 -4.18 2.48 21.76
CA ALA A 144 -5.42 3.17 21.45
C ALA A 144 -5.57 3.43 19.93
N PRO A 145 -4.59 4.01 19.21
CA PRO A 145 -4.69 4.14 17.76
C PRO A 145 -4.81 2.79 17.03
N ASN A 146 -4.08 1.76 17.48
CA ASN A 146 -4.22 0.43 16.87
C ASN A 146 -5.63 -0.15 17.04
N ALA A 147 -6.28 0.09 18.18
CA ALA A 147 -7.66 -0.34 18.39
C ALA A 147 -8.65 0.50 17.57
N ASP A 148 -8.41 1.80 17.43
CA ASP A 148 -9.28 2.74 16.69
C ASP A 148 -9.23 2.47 15.18
N TYR A 149 -8.04 2.23 14.63
CA TYR A 149 -7.83 1.97 13.21
C TYR A 149 -7.93 0.49 12.81
N TRP A 150 -8.17 -0.41 13.76
CA TRP A 150 -8.26 -1.85 13.48
C TRP A 150 -9.37 -2.14 12.45
N ASN A 151 -9.00 -2.64 11.28
CA ASN A 151 -9.91 -2.88 10.15
C ASN A 151 -10.75 -1.66 9.75
N SER A 152 -10.30 -0.43 10.05
CA SER A 152 -11.03 0.76 9.63
C SER A 152 -10.94 0.94 8.11
N ALA A 153 -12.07 1.32 7.52
CA ALA A 153 -12.17 1.79 6.13
C ALA A 153 -12.77 3.20 6.06
N SER A 154 -12.79 3.92 7.19
CA SER A 154 -13.38 5.26 7.28
C SER A 154 -12.53 6.27 6.52
N ALA A 155 -13.18 7.12 5.73
CA ALA A 155 -12.50 8.25 5.08
C ALA A 155 -12.02 9.32 6.08
N GLU A 156 -12.53 9.30 7.32
CA GLU A 156 -12.09 10.19 8.40
C GLU A 156 -10.68 9.84 8.91
N ASP A 157 -10.24 8.60 8.70
CA ASP A 157 -8.98 8.01 9.19
C ASP A 157 -7.87 8.02 8.13
N LYS A 158 -8.03 8.82 7.06
CA LYS A 158 -7.09 8.91 5.93
C LYS A 158 -5.67 9.37 6.30
N GLN A 159 -5.45 9.83 7.53
CA GLN A 159 -4.14 10.20 8.05
C GLN A 159 -3.22 8.98 8.14
N VAL A 160 -3.78 7.78 8.32
CA VAL A 160 -3.02 6.52 8.39
C VAL A 160 -3.51 5.47 7.40
N LEU A 161 -4.72 5.62 6.85
CA LEU A 161 -5.27 4.72 5.84
C LEU A 161 -5.01 5.21 4.41
N GLN A 162 -4.49 4.32 3.57
CA GLN A 162 -4.32 4.60 2.15
C GLN A 162 -5.52 4.08 1.35
N TRP A 163 -6.12 4.96 0.55
CA TRP A 163 -7.30 4.67 -0.28
C TRP A 163 -7.21 3.36 -1.08
N ALA A 164 -6.04 3.03 -1.62
CA ALA A 164 -5.83 1.88 -2.50
C ALA A 164 -5.57 0.53 -1.79
N GLN A 165 -5.83 0.42 -0.49
CA GLN A 165 -5.60 -0.81 0.30
C GLN A 165 -6.91 -1.54 0.64
N PRO A 166 -7.40 -2.48 -0.19
CA PRO A 166 -8.61 -3.23 0.12
C PRO A 166 -8.34 -4.33 1.17
N GLU A 167 -8.42 -4.01 2.46
CA GLU A 167 -8.61 -5.03 3.51
C GLU A 167 -10.11 -5.26 3.74
N ASN A 168 -10.83 -5.59 2.66
CA ASN A 168 -12.27 -5.78 2.66
C ASN A 168 -12.64 -7.13 2.04
N ASP A 169 -13.95 -7.40 1.89
CA ASP A 169 -14.48 -8.64 1.32
C ASP A 169 -13.91 -9.00 -0.06
N TYR A 170 -13.33 -8.05 -0.79
CA TYR A 170 -12.72 -8.30 -2.10
C TYR A 170 -11.59 -9.33 -2.05
N LYS A 171 -10.90 -9.44 -0.90
CA LYS A 171 -9.83 -10.44 -0.73
C LYS A 171 -10.33 -11.87 -0.95
N HIS A 172 -11.57 -12.17 -0.58
CA HIS A 172 -12.15 -13.51 -0.75
C HIS A 172 -12.41 -13.80 -2.23
N ALA A 173 -12.84 -12.81 -3.00
CA ALA A 173 -12.95 -12.97 -4.45
C ALA A 173 -11.59 -13.18 -5.13
N LEU A 174 -10.52 -12.56 -4.61
CA LEU A 174 -9.15 -12.76 -5.10
C LEU A 174 -8.62 -14.15 -4.75
N GLU A 175 -8.92 -14.65 -3.54
CA GLU A 175 -8.60 -16.02 -3.10
C GLU A 175 -9.33 -17.06 -3.97
N ASP A 176 -10.63 -16.85 -4.22
CA ASP A 176 -11.45 -17.71 -5.08
C ASP A 176 -10.98 -17.69 -6.53
N ALA A 177 -10.71 -16.50 -7.10
CA ALA A 177 -10.13 -16.38 -8.43
C ALA A 177 -8.76 -17.08 -8.53
N GLY A 178 -7.94 -16.97 -7.48
CA GLY A 178 -6.67 -17.67 -7.39
C GLY A 178 -6.79 -19.19 -7.24
N ALA A 179 -7.86 -19.69 -6.60
CA ALA A 179 -8.17 -21.12 -6.56
C ALA A 179 -8.52 -21.64 -7.96
N VAL A 180 -9.50 -21.00 -8.59
CA VAL A 180 -9.97 -21.33 -9.93
C VAL A 180 -8.84 -21.30 -10.97
N ALA A 181 -7.97 -20.29 -10.92
CA ALA A 181 -6.85 -20.17 -11.87
C ALA A 181 -5.84 -21.33 -11.79
N ARG A 182 -5.71 -22.03 -10.65
CA ARG A 182 -4.76 -23.15 -10.53
C ARG A 182 -5.24 -24.41 -11.23
N ASP A 183 -6.55 -24.58 -11.35
CA ASP A 183 -7.18 -25.81 -11.87
C ASP A 183 -7.74 -25.63 -13.29
N ASN A 184 -7.76 -24.40 -13.79
CA ASN A 184 -8.19 -24.08 -15.14
C ASN A 184 -7.04 -24.19 -16.16
N GLU A 185 -7.37 -24.60 -17.38
CA GLU A 185 -6.45 -24.52 -18.53
C GLU A 185 -6.90 -23.39 -19.46
N GLY A 186 -5.97 -22.52 -19.86
CA GLY A 186 -6.26 -21.44 -20.81
C GLY A 186 -6.31 -20.08 -20.13
N THR A 187 -7.29 -19.25 -20.46
CA THR A 187 -7.46 -17.93 -19.84
C THR A 187 -8.28 -18.07 -18.57
N ASP A 188 -7.72 -17.62 -17.44
CA ASP A 188 -8.34 -17.72 -16.12
C ASP A 188 -9.22 -16.50 -15.83
N VAL A 189 -8.75 -15.32 -16.20
CA VAL A 189 -9.41 -14.06 -15.88
C VAL A 189 -9.61 -13.19 -17.12
N LEU A 190 -10.85 -12.80 -17.36
CA LEU A 190 -11.22 -11.81 -18.37
C LEU A 190 -11.53 -10.46 -17.73
N TRP A 191 -10.79 -9.43 -18.12
CA TRP A 191 -11.14 -8.04 -17.83
C TRP A 191 -12.07 -7.49 -18.91
N VAL A 192 -13.27 -7.06 -18.52
CA VAL A 192 -14.18 -6.40 -19.45
C VAL A 192 -13.80 -4.92 -19.55
N GLY A 193 -13.16 -4.57 -20.66
CA GLY A 193 -12.74 -3.20 -20.93
C GLY A 193 -13.93 -2.27 -21.13
N THR A 194 -13.85 -1.07 -20.55
CA THR A 194 -14.96 -0.11 -20.58
C THR A 194 -14.47 1.32 -20.73
N SER A 195 -15.27 2.17 -21.39
CA SER A 195 -15.01 3.60 -21.51
C SER A 195 -15.80 4.37 -20.46
N THR A 196 -15.10 5.18 -19.66
CA THR A 196 -15.71 6.07 -18.65
C THR A 196 -15.43 7.53 -18.99
N PRO A 197 -16.11 8.51 -18.36
CA PRO A 197 -15.73 9.91 -18.47
C PRO A 197 -14.28 10.21 -18.06
N ARG A 198 -13.66 9.31 -17.28
CA ARG A 198 -12.25 9.39 -16.85
C ARG A 198 -11.31 8.56 -17.74
N GLY A 199 -11.72 8.25 -18.98
CA GLY A 199 -10.97 7.46 -19.95
C GLY A 199 -11.28 5.96 -19.93
N THR A 200 -10.51 5.21 -20.70
CA THR A 200 -10.56 3.75 -20.77
C THR A 200 -10.20 3.13 -19.42
N ARG A 201 -10.86 2.03 -19.07
CA ARG A 201 -10.69 1.27 -17.83
C ARG A 201 -10.64 -0.22 -18.14
N LEU A 202 -9.91 -0.94 -17.30
CA LEU A 202 -9.74 -2.40 -17.28
C LEU A 202 -9.11 -3.01 -18.54
N TYR A 203 -8.73 -2.21 -19.54
CA TYR A 203 -8.19 -2.69 -20.81
C TYR A 203 -6.67 -2.51 -20.95
N VAL A 204 -6.02 -3.57 -21.43
CA VAL A 204 -4.65 -3.63 -21.93
C VAL A 204 -4.73 -4.44 -23.22
N SER A 205 -4.18 -3.90 -24.30
CA SER A 205 -4.27 -4.49 -25.63
C SER A 205 -3.33 -5.68 -25.84
N ASP A 206 -2.22 -5.70 -25.10
CA ASP A 206 -1.19 -6.73 -25.15
C ASP A 206 -0.70 -6.96 -23.72
N GLU A 207 -1.12 -8.06 -23.09
CA GLU A 207 -0.78 -8.34 -21.69
C GLU A 207 0.74 -8.56 -21.52
N SER A 208 1.47 -9.02 -22.55
CA SER A 208 2.94 -9.14 -22.48
C SER A 208 3.65 -7.79 -22.35
N SER A 209 2.95 -6.69 -22.63
CA SER A 209 3.51 -5.35 -22.47
C SER A 209 3.67 -4.92 -21.00
N VAL A 210 3.03 -5.62 -20.05
CA VAL A 210 3.13 -5.31 -18.62
C VAL A 210 4.43 -5.81 -17.98
N ASP A 211 5.13 -6.75 -18.64
CA ASP A 211 6.41 -7.31 -18.20
C ASP A 211 7.57 -6.30 -18.25
N ARG A 212 7.33 -5.11 -18.83
CA ARG A 212 8.34 -4.06 -19.00
C ARG A 212 7.83 -2.75 -18.41
N MET A 213 8.70 -2.07 -17.66
CA MET A 213 8.41 -0.74 -17.14
C MET A 213 8.68 0.33 -18.21
N PRO A 214 7.79 1.35 -18.39
CA PRO A 214 6.47 1.46 -17.77
C PRO A 214 5.51 0.42 -18.38
N PRO A 215 4.59 -0.17 -17.58
CA PRO A 215 3.66 -1.18 -18.08
C PRO A 215 2.91 -0.63 -19.29
N GLY A 216 2.90 -1.40 -20.38
CA GLY A 216 2.23 -1.03 -21.62
C GLY A 216 0.70 -1.16 -21.55
N GLY A 217 0.02 -0.55 -22.52
CA GLY A 217 -1.43 -0.58 -22.64
C GLY A 217 -2.14 0.55 -21.89
N PRO A 218 -3.23 1.12 -22.42
CA PRO A 218 -3.69 2.46 -22.03
C PRO A 218 -4.21 2.54 -20.59
N SER A 219 -4.48 1.42 -19.92
CA SER A 219 -5.26 1.45 -18.67
C SER A 219 -4.91 0.40 -17.63
N TRP A 220 -3.72 -0.21 -17.67
CA TRP A 220 -3.30 -1.22 -16.68
C TRP A 220 -3.50 -0.75 -15.21
N HIS A 221 -3.10 0.49 -14.89
CA HIS A 221 -3.27 1.07 -13.54
C HIS A 221 -4.72 1.13 -13.03
N SER A 222 -5.71 1.08 -13.93
CA SER A 222 -7.12 1.06 -13.56
C SER A 222 -7.58 -0.30 -13.00
N ARG A 223 -6.74 -1.34 -13.10
CA ARG A 223 -6.96 -2.66 -12.51
C ARG A 223 -6.34 -2.80 -11.11
N LEU A 224 -5.55 -1.83 -10.65
CA LEU A 224 -4.89 -1.96 -9.35
C LEU A 224 -5.91 -1.94 -8.20
N PRO A 225 -5.77 -2.85 -7.22
CA PRO A 225 -4.57 -3.67 -6.95
C PRO A 225 -4.58 -5.12 -7.49
N THR A 226 -5.66 -5.55 -8.14
CA THR A 226 -5.93 -6.95 -8.50
C THR A 226 -4.82 -7.68 -9.25
N PRO A 227 -4.13 -7.09 -10.25
CA PRO A 227 -3.06 -7.78 -10.96
C PRO A 227 -1.99 -8.38 -10.05
N TRP A 228 -1.68 -7.74 -8.91
CA TRP A 228 -0.68 -8.29 -7.98
C TRP A 228 -1.08 -9.61 -7.35
N TYR A 229 -2.39 -9.79 -7.11
CA TYR A 229 -2.93 -11.02 -6.53
C TYR A 229 -3.12 -12.09 -7.60
N LEU A 230 -3.53 -11.71 -8.81
CA LEU A 230 -3.62 -12.65 -9.93
C LEU A 230 -2.23 -13.19 -10.33
N GLU A 231 -1.23 -12.32 -10.35
CA GLU A 231 0.18 -12.70 -10.59
C GLU A 231 0.71 -13.63 -9.49
N LEU A 232 0.34 -13.38 -8.22
CA LEU A 232 0.70 -14.29 -7.11
C LEU A 232 0.18 -15.71 -7.34
N HIS A 233 -0.92 -15.86 -8.09
CA HIS A 233 -1.53 -17.13 -8.46
C HIS A 233 -1.13 -17.64 -9.85
N ASP A 234 -0.19 -16.99 -10.54
CA ASP A 234 0.22 -17.30 -11.93
C ASP A 234 -0.97 -17.33 -12.91
N ALA A 235 -2.01 -16.52 -12.64
CA ALA A 235 -3.23 -16.52 -13.43
C ALA A 235 -2.99 -15.90 -14.82
N ASN A 236 -3.40 -16.61 -15.86
CA ASN A 236 -3.40 -16.14 -17.23
C ASN A 236 -4.58 -15.20 -17.48
N VAL A 237 -4.29 -13.94 -17.77
CA VAL A 237 -5.30 -12.88 -17.90
C VAL A 237 -5.40 -12.36 -19.33
N THR A 238 -6.58 -11.86 -19.70
CA THR A 238 -6.77 -11.09 -20.93
C THR A 238 -7.84 -10.02 -20.75
N SER A 239 -8.07 -9.22 -21.80
CA SER A 239 -9.03 -8.12 -21.76
C SER A 239 -9.80 -7.93 -23.05
N THR A 240 -11.05 -7.52 -22.93
CA THR A 240 -11.81 -7.05 -24.08
C THR A 240 -11.53 -5.57 -24.37
N PRO A 241 -11.42 -5.18 -25.66
CA PRO A 241 -11.37 -3.77 -26.03
C PRO A 241 -12.70 -3.07 -25.70
N PRO A 242 -12.67 -1.82 -25.22
CA PRO A 242 -13.87 -1.09 -24.82
C PRO A 242 -14.82 -0.78 -25.97
N GLU A 243 -14.37 -0.86 -27.23
CA GLU A 243 -15.19 -0.77 -28.44
C GLU A 243 -15.93 -2.07 -28.78
N ALA A 244 -15.39 -3.23 -28.40
CA ALA A 244 -16.05 -4.52 -28.63
C ALA A 244 -17.08 -4.84 -27.54
N ARG A 245 -16.93 -4.23 -26.35
CA ARG A 245 -17.85 -4.37 -25.20
C ARG A 245 -18.30 -5.81 -24.97
N PHE A 246 -19.56 -6.10 -25.30
CA PHE A 246 -20.23 -7.37 -25.12
C PHE A 246 -20.34 -8.17 -26.44
N GLU A 247 -20.19 -7.52 -27.59
CA GLU A 247 -20.26 -8.19 -28.90
C GLU A 247 -19.01 -9.05 -29.18
N GLY A 248 -17.89 -8.72 -28.54
CA GLY A 248 -16.65 -9.50 -28.63
C GLY A 248 -16.49 -10.58 -27.56
N LEU A 249 -17.50 -10.82 -26.72
CA LEU A 249 -17.44 -11.86 -25.68
C LEU A 249 -17.77 -13.25 -26.29
N PRO A 250 -16.96 -14.28 -26.00
CA PRO A 250 -17.35 -15.67 -26.29
C PRO A 250 -18.69 -16.09 -25.63
N PRO A 251 -19.26 -17.23 -26.06
CA PRO A 251 -20.39 -17.87 -25.36
C PRO A 251 -20.04 -18.20 -23.91
N ALA A 252 -21.05 -18.39 -23.07
CA ALA A 252 -20.87 -18.73 -21.65
C ALA A 252 -20.00 -19.97 -21.45
N GLU A 253 -20.14 -21.00 -22.30
CA GLU A 253 -19.37 -22.25 -22.16
C GLU A 253 -17.88 -22.10 -22.53
N GLU A 254 -17.51 -21.01 -23.19
CA GLU A 254 -16.12 -20.67 -23.55
C GLU A 254 -15.60 -19.46 -22.76
N MET A 255 -16.37 -18.99 -21.76
CA MET A 255 -15.94 -17.90 -20.90
C MET A 255 -14.82 -18.33 -19.96
N PRO A 256 -13.83 -17.44 -19.73
CA PRO A 256 -12.93 -17.60 -18.61
C PRO A 256 -13.71 -17.71 -17.30
N PRO A 257 -13.28 -18.57 -16.37
CA PRO A 257 -14.04 -18.87 -15.18
C PRO A 257 -14.12 -17.68 -14.21
N VAL A 258 -13.30 -16.65 -14.40
CA VAL A 258 -13.41 -15.37 -13.69
C VAL A 258 -13.57 -14.23 -14.69
N VAL A 259 -14.62 -13.42 -14.54
CA VAL A 259 -14.85 -12.21 -15.33
C VAL A 259 -14.91 -10.99 -14.40
N ILE A 260 -14.13 -9.96 -14.70
CA ILE A 260 -14.04 -8.74 -13.87
C ILE A 260 -14.46 -7.53 -14.69
N ALA A 261 -15.46 -6.80 -14.20
CA ALA A 261 -16.05 -5.67 -14.92
C ALA A 261 -16.38 -4.49 -14.01
N LYS A 262 -16.75 -3.34 -14.59
CA LYS A 262 -17.32 -2.24 -13.82
C LYS A 262 -18.81 -2.50 -13.52
N PRO A 263 -19.34 -1.99 -12.38
CA PRO A 263 -20.74 -2.24 -12.00
C PRO A 263 -21.76 -1.78 -13.05
N SER A 264 -21.44 -0.76 -13.85
CA SER A 264 -22.29 -0.28 -14.95
C SER A 264 -22.51 -1.32 -16.06
N ASP A 265 -21.65 -2.32 -16.14
CA ASP A 265 -21.69 -3.37 -17.15
C ASP A 265 -22.29 -4.68 -16.57
N ALA A 266 -22.68 -4.71 -15.28
CA ALA A 266 -23.10 -5.92 -14.58
C ALA A 266 -24.41 -6.51 -15.12
N GLU A 267 -25.44 -5.69 -15.29
CA GLU A 267 -26.77 -6.14 -15.74
C GLU A 267 -26.72 -6.86 -17.09
N GLU A 268 -25.93 -6.34 -18.03
CA GLU A 268 -25.74 -6.98 -19.34
C GLU A 268 -24.95 -8.30 -19.22
N LEU A 269 -23.89 -8.34 -18.39
CA LEU A 269 -23.09 -9.55 -18.18
C LEU A 269 -23.89 -10.66 -17.49
N GLU A 270 -24.73 -10.33 -16.52
CA GLU A 270 -25.60 -11.30 -15.83
C GLU A 270 -26.54 -12.03 -16.79
N THR A 271 -26.97 -11.39 -17.89
CA THR A 271 -27.80 -12.06 -18.91
C THR A 271 -27.04 -13.04 -19.78
N ARG A 272 -25.70 -13.00 -19.77
CA ARG A 272 -24.82 -13.79 -20.65
C ARG A 272 -23.99 -14.83 -19.89
N LEU A 273 -23.73 -14.60 -18.61
CA LEU A 273 -22.91 -15.46 -17.76
C LEU A 273 -23.80 -16.38 -16.91
N ASP A 274 -24.61 -17.21 -17.56
CA ASP A 274 -25.39 -18.24 -16.86
C ASP A 274 -24.44 -19.24 -16.18
N GLY A 275 -24.72 -19.60 -14.93
CA GLY A 275 -23.83 -20.43 -14.09
C GLY A 275 -22.69 -19.67 -13.39
N TYR A 276 -22.62 -18.35 -13.50
CA TYR A 276 -21.68 -17.52 -12.74
C TYR A 276 -22.36 -16.87 -11.53
N GLU A 277 -21.68 -16.86 -10.38
CA GLU A 277 -22.05 -16.03 -9.25
C GLU A 277 -21.41 -14.64 -9.41
N SER A 278 -22.24 -13.58 -9.41
CA SER A 278 -21.78 -12.20 -9.45
C SER A 278 -21.80 -11.57 -8.04
N ARG A 279 -20.74 -10.83 -7.70
CA ARG A 279 -20.75 -9.98 -6.51
C ARG A 279 -19.99 -8.68 -6.74
N GLU A 280 -20.59 -7.59 -6.28
CA GLU A 280 -19.98 -6.27 -6.32
C GLU A 280 -19.16 -6.00 -5.06
N TYR A 281 -17.91 -5.55 -5.27
CA TYR A 281 -16.94 -5.29 -4.22
C TYR A 281 -16.47 -3.84 -4.23
N ALA A 282 -16.12 -3.33 -3.05
CA ALA A 282 -15.32 -2.12 -2.93
C ALA A 282 -13.90 -2.43 -3.43
N PHE A 283 -13.55 -1.88 -4.58
CA PHE A 283 -12.28 -2.16 -5.27
C PHE A 283 -11.08 -1.50 -4.58
N ARG A 284 -11.38 -0.41 -3.87
CA ARG A 284 -10.51 0.40 -3.01
C ARG A 284 -11.29 0.67 -1.73
N LEU A 285 -10.67 1.27 -0.72
CA LEU A 285 -11.36 1.54 0.55
C LEU A 285 -12.66 2.34 0.35
N TRP A 286 -12.70 3.23 -0.66
CA TRP A 286 -13.90 3.99 -1.02
C TRP A 286 -13.99 4.32 -2.51
N THR A 287 -15.18 4.77 -2.96
CA THR A 287 -15.46 5.44 -4.26
C THR A 287 -15.31 4.60 -5.53
N GLU A 288 -14.49 3.56 -5.55
CA GLU A 288 -14.36 2.65 -6.68
C GLU A 288 -14.91 1.27 -6.34
N ARG A 289 -15.79 0.79 -7.22
CA ARG A 289 -16.42 -0.52 -7.12
C ARG A 289 -16.08 -1.33 -8.36
N ILE A 290 -16.13 -2.65 -8.20
CA ILE A 290 -15.92 -3.63 -9.26
C ILE A 290 -16.91 -4.77 -9.06
N VAL A 291 -17.30 -5.42 -10.13
CA VAL A 291 -18.06 -6.67 -10.06
C VAL A 291 -17.14 -7.80 -10.51
N VAL A 292 -17.14 -8.89 -9.75
CA VAL A 292 -16.49 -10.14 -10.12
C VAL A 292 -17.58 -11.17 -10.33
N PHE A 293 -17.49 -11.85 -11.45
CA PHE A 293 -18.26 -13.03 -11.79
C PHE A 293 -17.32 -14.23 -11.69
N ILE A 294 -17.73 -15.29 -10.99
CA ILE A 294 -16.98 -16.54 -10.89
C ILE A 294 -17.90 -17.69 -11.29
N ASP A 295 -17.43 -18.55 -12.19
CA ASP A 295 -18.14 -19.78 -12.59
C ASP A 295 -18.31 -20.70 -11.36
N GLU A 296 -19.56 -21.04 -11.03
CA GLU A 296 -19.88 -21.81 -9.83
C GLU A 296 -19.32 -23.24 -9.89
N ALA A 297 -19.27 -23.85 -11.07
CA ALA A 297 -18.75 -25.20 -11.26
C ALA A 297 -17.22 -25.21 -11.13
N ALA A 298 -16.53 -24.27 -11.79
CA ALA A 298 -15.08 -24.14 -11.67
C ALA A 298 -14.64 -23.85 -10.23
N LEU A 299 -15.40 -23.01 -9.50
CA LEU A 299 -15.12 -22.73 -8.09
C LEU A 299 -15.39 -23.93 -7.18
N ALA A 300 -16.40 -24.74 -7.49
CA ALA A 300 -16.68 -25.98 -6.76
C ALA A 300 -15.55 -27.00 -6.96
N ASP A 301 -15.13 -27.21 -8.21
CA ASP A 301 -14.04 -28.12 -8.57
C ASP A 301 -12.73 -27.69 -7.89
N ALA A 302 -12.44 -26.38 -7.87
CA ALA A 302 -11.22 -25.85 -7.25
C ALA A 302 -11.19 -25.91 -5.70
N ARG A 303 -12.31 -26.27 -5.07
CA ARG A 303 -12.44 -26.40 -3.60
C ARG A 303 -12.41 -27.86 -3.13
N GLU A 304 -12.44 -28.85 -4.03
CA GLU A 304 -12.32 -30.28 -3.70
C GLU A 304 -10.87 -30.72 -3.45
#